data_AF-A0A1G0M010-F1
#
_entry.id   AF-A0A1G0M010-F1
#
_cell.length_a   1.000
_cell.length_b   1.000
_cell.length_c   1.000
_cell.angle_alpha   90.00
_cell.angle_beta   90.00
_cell.angle_gamma   90.00
#
_symmetry.space_group_name_H-M   'P 1'
#
loop_
_entity.id
_entity.type
_entity.pdbx_description
1 polymer ?
#
loop_
_entity_poly.entity_id
_entity_poly.type
_entity_poly.pdbx_seq_one_letter_code
_entity_poly.pdbx_strand_id
1 'polypeptide(L)'
;MAIVEKKHVAPERLSEPAFEALSFPEKRNYLNTAGAKEKMDLILSDPDGKRLTAAMQPQEFFWLVKEIGETDALELVQLASAEQCIFLLDMELWEGWTFSEEKACQWLAYFMEGGEQRVHELLKYLDFEFLQLFLSRELIVGGGIGDQSNDEERFGDYDHTFDGVFMLSFKNSKHSQVIGTFLSMLIKLDNPLYTALMEGIKGDVDLELEDECQRFRTGRLEDLGFPPLDEALSIYARVNPATFELHDDKSLRPAGEGGSMMPLVAHDDSLLFRALALADSQLLIQELNYLVNSALVAEGGAFKEPETMVGILERVCGYLNIALEKLSGGDEQKAATQLSGEKLKRLFQLGYSIVLELKFAAQETETVDYATGKLLAGLKAKRPRFYRGLDPDGVDGYREFKEMADVKRAADLLSRLRG
;
A
#
# COMPACT_ATOMS: atom_id res chain seq x y z
N MET A 1 31.02 12.81 36.97
CA MET A 1 30.44 13.61 35.87
C MET A 1 29.48 12.69 35.14
N ALA A 2 28.18 12.85 35.44
CA ALA A 2 27.13 11.96 34.98
C ALA A 2 26.75 12.28 33.53
N ILE A 3 26.66 11.22 32.73
CA ILE A 3 26.19 11.20 31.35
C ILE A 3 24.70 11.54 31.38
N VAL A 4 24.32 12.60 30.68
CA VAL A 4 22.92 13.00 30.53
C VAL A 4 22.28 12.07 29.51
N GLU A 5 21.58 11.04 29.99
CA GLU A 5 20.56 10.34 29.21
C GLU A 5 19.47 11.33 28.83
N LYS A 6 19.44 11.74 27.56
CA LYS A 6 18.27 12.41 26.99
C LYS A 6 17.16 11.38 26.85
N LYS A 7 16.27 11.32 27.84
CA LYS A 7 14.98 10.63 27.74
C LYS A 7 14.24 11.15 26.50
N HIS A 8 13.94 10.24 25.58
CA HIS A 8 12.92 10.41 24.56
C HIS A 8 11.58 10.71 25.25
N VAL A 9 11.03 11.89 25.01
CA VAL A 9 9.66 12.22 25.41
C VAL A 9 8.79 11.88 24.21
N ALA A 10 8.16 10.71 24.23
CA ALA A 10 6.99 10.48 23.38
C ALA A 10 5.95 11.56 23.73
N PRO A 11 5.20 12.11 22.75
CA PRO A 11 4.12 13.03 23.06
C PRO A 11 3.20 12.37 24.10
N GLU A 12 2.81 13.14 25.11
CA GLU A 12 2.00 12.65 26.23
C GLU A 12 0.66 12.15 25.67
N ARG A 13 0.41 10.83 25.73
CA ARG A 13 -0.81 10.19 25.21
C ARG A 13 -2.03 10.90 25.81
N LEU A 14 -2.86 11.47 24.95
CA LEU A 14 -4.12 12.07 25.39
C LEU A 14 -5.03 10.99 25.97
N SER A 15 -5.70 11.32 27.07
CA SER A 15 -6.81 10.50 27.55
C SER A 15 -8.00 10.63 26.59
N GLU A 16 -8.86 9.60 26.51
CA GLU A 16 -10.05 9.62 25.65
C GLU A 16 -10.92 10.88 25.86
N PRO A 17 -11.21 11.33 27.10
CA PRO A 17 -12.00 12.55 27.30
C PRO A 17 -11.30 13.83 26.83
N ALA A 18 -9.96 13.86 26.87
CA ALA A 18 -9.18 14.99 26.37
C ALA A 18 -9.18 15.03 24.85
N PHE A 19 -9.12 13.87 24.19
CA PHE A 19 -9.26 13.75 22.74
C PHE A 19 -10.67 14.12 22.27
N GLU A 20 -11.71 13.62 22.94
CA GLU A 20 -13.11 13.89 22.60
C GLU A 20 -13.42 15.40 22.60
N ALA A 21 -12.80 16.14 23.53
CA ALA A 21 -12.97 17.59 23.68
C ALA A 21 -12.30 18.43 22.56
N LEU A 22 -11.43 17.84 21.74
CA LEU A 22 -10.78 18.52 20.63
C LEU A 22 -11.77 18.84 19.50
N SER A 23 -11.49 19.89 18.73
CA SER A 23 -12.23 20.13 17.48
C SER A 23 -11.89 19.07 16.43
N PHE A 24 -12.78 18.86 15.45
CA PHE A 24 -12.56 17.86 14.39
C PHE A 24 -11.20 18.01 13.65
N PRO A 25 -10.73 19.22 13.28
CA PRO A 25 -9.39 19.38 12.70
C PRO A 25 -8.25 19.01 13.66
N GLU A 26 -8.39 19.33 14.96
CA GLU A 26 -7.39 18.99 15.98
C GLU A 26 -7.33 17.48 16.22
N LYS A 27 -8.49 16.80 16.24
CA LYS A 27 -8.57 15.33 16.29
C LYS A 27 -7.78 14.71 15.13
N ARG A 28 -8.01 15.16 13.90
CA ARG A 28 -7.29 14.66 12.71
C ARG A 28 -5.78 14.88 12.82
N ASN A 29 -5.35 16.07 13.24
CA ASN A 29 -3.93 16.37 13.42
C ASN A 29 -3.29 15.50 14.51
N TYR A 30 -3.99 15.25 15.61
CA TYR A 30 -3.50 14.36 16.67
C TYR A 30 -3.37 12.91 16.18
N LEU A 31 -4.40 12.39 15.50
CA LEU A 31 -4.39 11.03 14.96
C LEU A 31 -3.21 10.81 14.01
N ASN A 32 -2.80 11.82 13.24
CA ASN A 32 -1.59 11.72 12.39
C ASN A 32 -0.31 11.42 13.21
N THR A 33 -0.27 11.75 14.49
CA THR A 33 0.91 11.51 15.35
C THR A 33 0.79 10.27 16.24
N ALA A 34 -0.42 9.72 16.38
CA ALA A 34 -0.69 8.57 17.23
C ALA A 34 -0.25 7.25 16.55
N GLY A 35 0.25 6.30 17.36
CA GLY A 35 0.51 4.94 16.87
C GLY A 35 -0.78 4.21 16.50
N ALA A 36 -0.70 3.17 15.65
CA ALA A 36 -1.88 2.54 15.07
C ALA A 36 -2.94 2.05 16.07
N LYS A 37 -2.52 1.35 17.15
CA LYS A 37 -3.46 0.86 18.17
C LYS A 37 -4.15 1.99 18.92
N GLU A 38 -3.41 3.03 19.29
CA GLU A 38 -3.97 4.21 19.94
C GLU A 38 -4.94 4.95 19.00
N LYS A 39 -4.56 5.09 17.72
CA LYS A 39 -5.41 5.70 16.70
C LYS A 39 -6.75 4.96 16.59
N MET A 40 -6.72 3.62 16.57
CA MET A 40 -7.94 2.80 16.55
C MET A 40 -8.78 3.00 17.81
N ASP A 41 -8.19 2.86 19.00
CA ASP A 41 -8.89 3.02 20.29
C ASP A 41 -9.61 4.39 20.34
N LEU A 42 -8.91 5.47 19.97
CA LEU A 42 -9.46 6.82 19.98
C LEU A 42 -10.60 7.00 18.96
N ILE A 43 -10.49 6.41 17.76
CA ILE A 43 -11.54 6.49 16.75
C ILE A 43 -12.79 5.73 17.19
N LEU A 44 -12.63 4.51 17.73
CA LEU A 44 -13.75 3.67 18.16
C LEU A 44 -14.49 4.25 19.37
N SER A 45 -13.77 4.90 20.28
CA SER A 45 -14.34 5.56 21.47
C SER A 45 -14.95 6.94 21.17
N ASP A 46 -14.70 7.55 20.01
CA ASP A 46 -15.17 8.90 19.70
C ASP A 46 -16.56 8.91 19.02
N PRO A 47 -17.49 9.80 19.42
CA PRO A 47 -18.79 9.95 18.77
C PRO A 47 -18.70 10.29 17.27
N ASP A 48 -17.65 10.99 16.83
CA ASP A 48 -17.37 11.29 15.42
C ASP A 48 -16.55 10.18 14.72
N GLY A 49 -16.38 9.00 15.33
CA GLY A 49 -15.52 7.90 14.83
C GLY A 49 -15.72 7.60 13.35
N LYS A 50 -16.97 7.38 12.89
CA LYS A 50 -17.28 7.14 11.47
C LYS A 50 -16.82 8.28 10.56
N ARG A 51 -16.95 9.52 11.01
CA ARG A 51 -16.55 10.73 10.27
C ARG A 51 -15.03 10.91 10.28
N LEU A 52 -14.36 10.59 11.37
CA LEU A 52 -12.91 10.59 11.47
C LEU A 52 -12.30 9.55 10.53
N THR A 53 -12.82 8.32 10.56
CA THR A 53 -12.41 7.24 9.65
C THR A 53 -12.61 7.66 8.19
N ALA A 54 -13.80 8.11 7.81
CA ALA A 54 -14.09 8.51 6.43
C ALA A 54 -13.28 9.74 5.95
N ALA A 55 -12.70 10.53 6.86
CA ALA A 55 -11.83 11.65 6.50
C ALA A 55 -10.36 11.26 6.26
N MET A 56 -10.00 10.01 6.53
CA MET A 56 -8.67 9.45 6.19
C MET A 56 -8.63 9.11 4.71
N GLN A 57 -7.47 9.30 4.07
CA GLN A 57 -7.30 8.87 2.68
C GLN A 57 -7.39 7.34 2.57
N PRO A 58 -7.86 6.77 1.45
CA PRO A 58 -7.97 5.32 1.27
C PRO A 58 -6.67 4.57 1.56
N GLN A 59 -5.55 5.11 1.09
CA GLN A 59 -4.22 4.57 1.37
C GLN A 59 -3.83 4.65 2.86
N GLU A 60 -4.16 5.75 3.54
CA GLU A 60 -3.90 5.89 4.98
C GLU A 60 -4.65 4.82 5.77
N PHE A 61 -5.92 4.64 5.43
CA PHE A 61 -6.79 3.66 6.07
C PHE A 61 -6.30 2.24 5.84
N PHE A 62 -5.90 1.92 4.60
CA PHE A 62 -5.28 0.63 4.27
C PHE A 62 -4.07 0.35 5.15
N TRP A 63 -3.14 1.29 5.23
CA TRP A 63 -1.92 1.14 6.04
C TRP A 63 -2.23 0.89 7.51
N LEU A 64 -3.19 1.64 8.07
CA LEU A 64 -3.63 1.47 9.45
C LEU A 64 -4.17 0.06 9.70
N VAL A 65 -5.03 -0.44 8.80
CA VAL A 65 -5.58 -1.82 8.90
C VAL A 65 -4.45 -2.85 8.85
N LYS A 66 -3.46 -2.69 7.96
CA LYS A 66 -2.32 -3.61 7.88
C LYS A 66 -1.44 -3.57 9.12
N GLU A 67 -1.18 -2.39 9.68
CA GLU A 67 -0.35 -2.22 10.90
C GLU A 67 -1.01 -2.81 12.15
N ILE A 68 -2.34 -2.69 12.27
CA ILE A 68 -3.10 -3.30 13.36
C ILE A 68 -3.21 -4.82 13.17
N GLY A 69 -3.42 -5.25 11.93
CA GLY A 69 -3.79 -6.61 11.56
C GLY A 69 -5.26 -6.66 11.12
N GLU A 70 -5.52 -7.36 10.01
CA GLU A 70 -6.83 -7.39 9.34
C GLU A 70 -7.98 -7.81 10.28
N THR A 71 -7.76 -8.83 11.11
CA THR A 71 -8.77 -9.34 12.06
C THR A 71 -8.96 -8.43 13.26
N ASP A 72 -7.89 -7.82 13.76
CA ASP A 72 -7.96 -6.93 14.93
C ASP A 72 -8.58 -5.57 14.56
N ALA A 73 -8.55 -5.20 13.27
CA ALA A 73 -9.11 -3.96 12.75
C ALA A 73 -10.58 -4.06 12.28
N LEU A 74 -11.29 -5.16 12.51
CA LEU A 74 -12.64 -5.38 11.96
C LEU A 74 -13.65 -4.32 12.39
N GLU A 75 -13.64 -3.90 13.66
CA GLU A 75 -14.52 -2.83 14.14
C GLU A 75 -14.26 -1.51 13.41
N LEU A 76 -12.99 -1.23 13.12
CA LEU A 76 -12.57 -0.06 12.37
C LEU A 76 -12.98 -0.16 10.88
N VAL A 77 -12.90 -1.35 10.27
CA VAL A 77 -13.38 -1.61 8.89
C VAL A 77 -14.89 -1.37 8.75
N GLN A 78 -15.68 -1.57 9.81
CA GLN A 78 -17.12 -1.25 9.78
C GLN A 78 -17.40 0.26 9.69
N LEU A 79 -16.44 1.11 10.12
CA LEU A 79 -16.55 2.57 10.02
C LEU A 79 -16.09 3.13 8.68
N ALA A 80 -15.46 2.31 7.84
CA ALA A 80 -14.84 2.75 6.59
C ALA A 80 -15.85 3.27 5.55
N SER A 81 -15.45 4.27 4.79
CA SER A 81 -16.19 4.72 3.61
C SER A 81 -16.19 3.65 2.51
N ALA A 82 -17.10 3.76 1.55
CA ALA A 82 -17.13 2.82 0.42
C ALA A 82 -15.84 2.88 -0.42
N GLU A 83 -15.29 4.08 -0.62
CA GLU A 83 -14.02 4.30 -1.31
C GLU A 83 -12.85 3.61 -0.60
N GLN A 84 -12.78 3.69 0.73
CA GLN A 84 -11.78 2.98 1.54
C GLN A 84 -11.92 1.45 1.42
N CYS A 85 -13.15 0.93 1.39
CA CYS A 85 -13.40 -0.49 1.17
C CYS A 85 -13.01 -0.95 -0.23
N ILE A 86 -13.33 -0.17 -1.26
CA ILE A 86 -12.93 -0.49 -2.64
C ILE A 86 -11.42 -0.51 -2.76
N PHE A 87 -10.73 0.47 -2.17
CA PHE A 87 -9.27 0.49 -2.17
C PHE A 87 -8.65 -0.73 -1.45
N LEU A 88 -9.24 -1.16 -0.32
CA LEU A 88 -8.84 -2.42 0.34
C LEU A 88 -8.97 -3.61 -0.61
N LEU A 89 -10.07 -3.71 -1.34
CA LEU A 89 -10.29 -4.80 -2.31
C LEU A 89 -9.31 -4.73 -3.48
N ASP A 90 -9.06 -3.53 -4.02
CA ASP A 90 -8.10 -3.31 -5.10
C ASP A 90 -6.67 -3.74 -4.70
N MET A 91 -6.32 -3.60 -3.43
CA MET A 91 -5.01 -4.00 -2.91
C MET A 91 -4.93 -5.48 -2.53
N GLU A 92 -5.98 -6.06 -1.95
CA GLU A 92 -5.92 -7.39 -1.33
C GLU A 92 -6.35 -8.53 -2.23
N LEU A 93 -7.20 -8.28 -3.22
CA LEU A 93 -7.84 -9.35 -3.99
C LEU A 93 -7.02 -9.82 -5.21
N TRP A 94 -5.85 -9.21 -5.45
CA TRP A 94 -5.10 -9.40 -6.68
C TRP A 94 -3.63 -9.71 -6.41
N GLU A 95 -3.15 -10.80 -7.02
CA GLU A 95 -1.72 -11.11 -7.07
C GLU A 95 -1.20 -10.85 -8.49
N GLY A 96 -0.78 -9.61 -8.72
CA GLY A 96 -0.47 -9.14 -10.07
C GLY A 96 -1.75 -9.09 -10.91
N TRP A 97 -1.86 -9.98 -11.89
CA TRP A 97 -3.02 -10.05 -12.79
C TRP A 97 -4.07 -11.07 -12.34
N THR A 98 -3.74 -11.92 -11.36
CA THR A 98 -4.58 -13.04 -10.95
C THR A 98 -5.50 -12.63 -9.81
N PHE A 99 -6.80 -12.83 -9.99
CA PHE A 99 -7.81 -12.68 -8.94
C PHE A 99 -7.68 -13.78 -7.87
N SER A 100 -7.89 -13.43 -6.60
CA SER A 100 -7.87 -14.37 -5.48
C SER A 100 -9.25 -14.55 -4.87
N GLU A 101 -9.86 -15.70 -5.15
CA GLU A 101 -11.17 -16.07 -4.62
C GLU A 101 -11.17 -16.22 -3.09
N GLU A 102 -10.09 -16.80 -2.54
CA GLU A 102 -9.91 -16.97 -1.09
C GLU A 102 -9.94 -15.61 -0.37
N LYS A 103 -9.17 -14.63 -0.87
CA LYS A 103 -9.16 -13.27 -0.32
C LYS A 103 -10.49 -12.58 -0.51
N ALA A 104 -11.15 -12.76 -1.66
CA ALA A 104 -12.46 -12.16 -1.92
C ALA A 104 -13.52 -12.69 -0.95
N CYS A 105 -13.56 -14.00 -0.72
CA CYS A 105 -14.45 -14.63 0.25
C CYS A 105 -14.15 -14.18 1.69
N GLN A 106 -12.86 -14.04 2.04
CA GLN A 106 -12.44 -13.54 3.35
C GLN A 106 -12.94 -12.11 3.61
N TRP A 107 -12.69 -11.18 2.67
CA TRP A 107 -13.12 -9.79 2.80
C TRP A 107 -14.63 -9.62 2.76
N LEU A 108 -15.33 -10.43 1.96
CA LEU A 108 -16.79 -10.48 1.99
C LEU A 108 -17.32 -10.86 3.38
N ALA A 109 -16.72 -11.87 4.02
CA ALA A 109 -17.09 -12.25 5.39
C ALA A 109 -16.92 -11.09 6.37
N TYR A 110 -15.80 -10.36 6.29
CA TYR A 110 -15.54 -9.18 7.13
C TYR A 110 -16.57 -8.06 6.94
N PHE A 111 -16.99 -7.79 5.70
CA PHE A 111 -18.04 -6.80 5.46
C PHE A 111 -19.42 -7.24 5.93
N MET A 112 -19.73 -8.53 5.88
CA MET A 112 -20.99 -9.08 6.37
C MET A 112 -21.12 -9.04 7.90
N GLU A 113 -20.02 -8.96 8.66
CA GLU A 113 -20.09 -8.77 10.12
C GLU A 113 -20.79 -7.47 10.52
N GLY A 114 -20.75 -6.44 9.66
CA GLY A 114 -21.51 -5.20 9.83
C GLY A 114 -23.02 -5.32 9.58
N GLY A 115 -23.50 -6.50 9.16
CA GLY A 115 -24.90 -6.79 8.89
C GLY A 115 -25.43 -6.28 7.54
N GLU A 116 -26.73 -6.53 7.29
CA GLU A 116 -27.38 -6.27 6.00
C GLU A 116 -27.28 -4.79 5.56
N GLN A 117 -27.37 -3.84 6.50
CA GLN A 117 -27.24 -2.41 6.18
C GLN A 117 -25.87 -2.07 5.61
N ARG A 118 -24.79 -2.59 6.21
CA ARG A 118 -23.43 -2.34 5.75
C ARG A 118 -23.19 -2.90 4.35
N VAL A 119 -23.65 -4.13 4.12
CA VAL A 119 -23.59 -4.76 2.79
C VAL A 119 -24.35 -3.93 1.76
N HIS A 120 -25.56 -3.47 2.09
CA HIS A 120 -26.35 -2.64 1.19
C HIS A 120 -25.70 -1.28 0.87
N GLU A 121 -25.01 -0.67 1.84
CA GLU A 121 -24.23 0.56 1.60
C GLU A 121 -23.08 0.31 0.61
N LEU A 122 -22.35 -0.81 0.75
CA LEU A 122 -21.22 -1.14 -0.12
C LEU A 122 -21.64 -1.57 -1.54
N LEU A 123 -22.72 -2.33 -1.68
CA LEU A 123 -23.23 -2.80 -2.98
C LEU A 123 -23.50 -1.66 -3.97
N LYS A 124 -23.76 -0.44 -3.49
CA LYS A 124 -24.00 0.74 -4.34
C LYS A 124 -22.75 1.25 -5.06
N TYR A 125 -21.57 0.83 -4.60
CA TYR A 125 -20.29 1.31 -5.11
C TYR A 125 -19.43 0.19 -5.68
N LEU A 126 -19.77 -1.08 -5.43
CA LEU A 126 -19.08 -2.20 -6.07
C LEU A 126 -19.49 -2.29 -7.54
N ASP A 127 -18.49 -2.49 -8.39
CA ASP A 127 -18.72 -2.69 -9.83
C ASP A 127 -19.50 -4.00 -10.05
N PHE A 128 -20.40 -3.97 -11.03
CA PHE A 128 -21.18 -5.15 -11.38
C PHE A 128 -20.26 -6.28 -11.88
N GLU A 129 -19.28 -5.93 -12.71
CA GLU A 129 -18.28 -6.81 -13.30
C GLU A 129 -17.45 -7.50 -12.21
N PHE A 130 -17.12 -6.78 -11.13
CA PHE A 130 -16.41 -7.34 -9.99
C PHE A 130 -17.26 -8.38 -9.25
N LEU A 131 -18.51 -8.06 -8.94
CA LEU A 131 -19.44 -9.00 -8.30
C LEU A 131 -19.69 -10.22 -9.18
N GLN A 132 -19.82 -10.00 -10.48
CA GLN A 132 -20.01 -11.06 -11.46
C GLN A 132 -18.79 -11.97 -11.56
N LEU A 133 -17.58 -11.42 -11.68
CA LEU A 133 -16.33 -12.19 -11.68
C LEU A 133 -16.22 -13.03 -10.40
N PHE A 134 -16.41 -12.41 -9.24
CA PHE A 134 -16.29 -13.13 -7.97
C PHE A 134 -17.29 -14.29 -7.88
N LEU A 135 -18.56 -14.04 -8.20
CA LEU A 135 -19.59 -15.08 -8.15
C LEU A 135 -19.42 -16.12 -9.27
N SER A 136 -18.93 -15.75 -10.45
CA SER A 136 -18.66 -16.71 -11.53
C SER A 136 -17.54 -17.66 -11.14
N ARG A 137 -16.51 -17.20 -10.43
CA ARG A 137 -15.43 -18.05 -9.91
C ARG A 137 -15.88 -19.01 -8.82
N GLU A 138 -16.98 -18.69 -8.12
CA GLU A 138 -17.47 -19.44 -6.97
C GLU A 138 -18.68 -20.34 -7.26
N LEU A 139 -19.47 -20.02 -8.28
CA LEU A 139 -20.76 -20.66 -8.55
C LEU A 139 -20.79 -21.34 -9.92
N ILE A 140 -21.58 -22.41 -9.98
CA ILE A 140 -22.12 -22.96 -11.22
C ILE A 140 -23.61 -22.66 -11.20
N VAL A 141 -24.11 -21.98 -12.24
CA VAL A 141 -25.51 -21.51 -12.31
C VAL A 141 -26.25 -22.24 -13.44
N GLY A 142 -27.40 -22.82 -13.11
CA GLY A 142 -28.36 -23.45 -14.02
C GLY A 142 -29.77 -22.88 -13.86
N GLY A 143 -30.72 -23.37 -14.67
CA GLY A 143 -32.11 -22.90 -14.67
C GLY A 143 -32.25 -21.47 -15.21
N GLY A 144 -33.10 -20.64 -14.61
CA GLY A 144 -33.24 -19.22 -14.96
C GLY A 144 -34.54 -18.87 -15.71
N ILE A 145 -34.73 -17.57 -15.94
CA ILE A 145 -35.98 -17.02 -16.48
C ILE A 145 -36.17 -17.50 -17.92
N GLY A 146 -37.26 -18.24 -18.17
CA GLY A 146 -37.60 -18.76 -19.50
C GLY A 146 -36.91 -20.07 -19.87
N ASP A 147 -36.14 -20.68 -18.96
CA ASP A 147 -35.66 -22.05 -19.14
C ASP A 147 -36.83 -23.03 -19.04
N GLN A 148 -37.24 -23.60 -20.18
CA GLN A 148 -38.31 -24.58 -20.27
C GLN A 148 -37.79 -26.03 -20.22
N SER A 149 -36.48 -26.23 -20.03
CA SER A 149 -35.91 -27.57 -19.93
C SER A 149 -36.31 -28.20 -18.59
N ASN A 150 -37.42 -28.94 -18.60
CA ASN A 150 -37.98 -29.63 -17.45
C ASN A 150 -37.29 -31.00 -17.22
N ASP A 151 -35.98 -31.06 -17.46
CA ASP A 151 -35.20 -32.29 -17.28
C ASP A 151 -34.97 -32.51 -15.78
N GLU A 152 -35.84 -33.29 -15.13
CA GLU A 152 -35.72 -33.72 -13.73
C GLU A 152 -34.33 -34.31 -13.40
N GLU A 153 -33.61 -34.86 -14.40
CA GLU A 153 -32.22 -35.33 -14.26
C GLU A 153 -31.21 -34.20 -14.02
N ARG A 154 -31.43 -32.98 -14.56
CA ARG A 154 -30.55 -31.82 -14.33
C ARG A 154 -30.65 -31.27 -12.92
N PHE A 155 -31.78 -31.44 -12.23
CA PHE A 155 -31.95 -30.98 -10.85
C PHE A 155 -31.03 -31.71 -9.86
N GLY A 156 -30.59 -32.93 -10.20
CA GLY A 156 -29.64 -33.69 -9.39
C GLY A 156 -28.20 -33.19 -9.46
N ASP A 157 -27.89 -32.32 -10.42
CA ASP A 157 -26.55 -31.76 -10.62
C ASP A 157 -26.32 -30.46 -9.79
N TYR A 158 -27.37 -29.95 -9.15
CA TYR A 158 -27.33 -28.71 -8.38
C TYR A 158 -27.72 -28.89 -6.91
N ASP A 159 -27.00 -28.19 -6.03
CA ASP A 159 -27.10 -28.39 -4.58
C ASP A 159 -28.15 -27.48 -3.92
N HIS A 160 -28.41 -26.30 -4.50
CA HIS A 160 -29.18 -25.25 -3.86
C HIS A 160 -30.07 -24.46 -4.82
N THR A 161 -31.17 -23.92 -4.28
CA THR A 161 -31.92 -22.83 -4.89
C THR A 161 -32.35 -21.84 -3.81
N PHE A 162 -32.15 -20.54 -4.04
CA PHE A 162 -32.46 -19.48 -3.07
C PHE A 162 -33.76 -18.74 -3.41
N ASP A 163 -34.17 -18.75 -4.67
CA ASP A 163 -35.33 -18.03 -5.19
C ASP A 163 -36.34 -18.93 -5.93
N GLY A 164 -36.02 -20.22 -6.12
CA GLY A 164 -36.83 -21.17 -6.87
C GLY A 164 -36.74 -21.03 -8.39
N VAL A 165 -35.88 -20.15 -8.91
CA VAL A 165 -35.71 -19.88 -10.35
C VAL A 165 -34.33 -20.30 -10.82
N PHE A 166 -33.27 -19.92 -10.09
CA PHE A 166 -31.91 -20.32 -10.38
C PHE A 166 -31.50 -21.52 -9.53
N MET A 167 -30.75 -22.43 -10.15
CA MET A 167 -30.17 -23.62 -9.50
C MET A 167 -28.66 -23.42 -9.40
N LEU A 168 -28.10 -23.62 -8.21
CA LEU A 168 -26.72 -23.27 -7.90
C LEU A 168 -25.95 -24.45 -7.30
N SER A 169 -24.69 -24.57 -7.70
CA SER A 169 -23.69 -25.40 -7.01
C SER A 169 -22.47 -24.55 -6.66
N PHE A 170 -21.90 -24.78 -5.49
CA PHE A 170 -20.68 -24.09 -5.07
C PHE A 170 -19.46 -24.83 -5.63
N LYS A 171 -18.59 -24.12 -6.34
CA LYS A 171 -17.32 -24.66 -6.83
C LYS A 171 -16.38 -24.98 -5.67
N ASN A 172 -16.40 -24.16 -4.62
CA ASN A 172 -15.61 -24.36 -3.40
C ASN A 172 -16.51 -24.56 -2.18
N SER A 173 -16.52 -25.78 -1.63
CA SER A 173 -17.35 -26.12 -0.47
C SER A 173 -16.99 -25.30 0.78
N LYS A 174 -15.76 -24.78 0.91
CA LYS A 174 -15.34 -23.97 2.05
C LYS A 174 -15.97 -22.58 2.04
N HIS A 175 -16.24 -22.03 0.86
CA HIS A 175 -16.83 -20.71 0.69
C HIS A 175 -18.36 -20.74 0.71
N SER A 176 -18.97 -21.91 0.54
CA SER A 176 -20.43 -22.12 0.43
C SER A 176 -21.26 -21.39 1.49
N GLN A 177 -20.84 -21.43 2.76
CA GLN A 177 -21.59 -20.77 3.84
C GLN A 177 -21.56 -19.24 3.73
N VAL A 178 -20.39 -18.66 3.43
CA VAL A 178 -20.20 -17.21 3.30
C VAL A 178 -20.99 -16.72 2.08
N ILE A 179 -20.81 -17.36 0.92
CA ILE A 179 -21.48 -16.96 -0.32
C ILE A 179 -22.99 -17.18 -0.22
N GLY A 180 -23.45 -18.32 0.31
CA GLY A 180 -24.88 -18.58 0.50
C GLY A 180 -25.56 -17.56 1.41
N THR A 181 -24.87 -17.13 2.46
CA THR A 181 -25.33 -16.04 3.34
C THR A 181 -25.42 -14.72 2.57
N PHE A 182 -24.38 -14.38 1.80
CA PHE A 182 -24.36 -13.18 0.96
C PHE A 182 -25.49 -13.17 -0.08
N LEU A 183 -25.70 -14.27 -0.81
CA LEU A 183 -26.79 -14.38 -1.79
C LEU A 183 -28.16 -14.22 -1.13
N SER A 184 -28.35 -14.79 0.07
CA SER A 184 -29.57 -14.63 0.85
C SER A 184 -29.81 -13.18 1.27
N MET A 185 -28.75 -12.43 1.60
CA MET A 185 -28.85 -10.98 1.84
C MET A 185 -29.15 -10.23 0.54
N LEU A 186 -28.44 -10.54 -0.54
CA LEU A 186 -28.54 -9.87 -1.83
C LEU A 186 -29.97 -9.94 -2.40
N ILE A 187 -30.63 -11.10 -2.32
CA ILE A 187 -32.04 -11.24 -2.75
C ILE A 187 -32.97 -10.28 -2.00
N LYS A 188 -32.76 -10.10 -0.69
CA LYS A 188 -33.60 -9.20 0.13
C LYS A 188 -33.28 -7.72 -0.14
N LEU A 189 -32.01 -7.42 -0.35
CA LEU A 189 -31.50 -6.05 -0.47
C LEU A 189 -31.69 -5.48 -1.87
N ASP A 190 -31.45 -6.29 -2.89
CA ASP A 190 -31.51 -5.91 -4.31
C ASP A 190 -31.74 -7.16 -5.20
N ASN A 191 -33.01 -7.58 -5.30
CA ASN A 191 -33.38 -8.72 -6.14
C ASN A 191 -33.08 -8.50 -7.64
N PRO A 192 -33.30 -7.32 -8.24
CA PRO A 192 -32.87 -7.05 -9.61
C PRO A 192 -31.38 -7.27 -9.85
N LEU A 193 -30.52 -6.80 -8.94
CA LEU A 193 -29.07 -7.04 -9.02
C LEU A 193 -28.74 -8.52 -8.92
N TYR A 194 -29.36 -9.25 -7.98
CA TYR A 194 -29.20 -10.71 -7.87
C TYR A 194 -29.55 -11.42 -9.19
N THR A 195 -30.71 -11.13 -9.76
CA THR A 195 -31.15 -11.74 -11.03
C THR A 195 -30.19 -11.44 -12.16
N ALA A 196 -29.76 -10.20 -12.31
CA ALA A 196 -28.78 -9.81 -13.34
C ALA A 196 -27.45 -10.54 -13.20
N LEU A 197 -26.94 -10.70 -11.97
CA LEU A 197 -25.71 -11.45 -11.70
C LEU A 197 -25.85 -12.93 -12.05
N MET A 198 -26.97 -13.57 -11.66
CA MET A 198 -27.20 -14.98 -11.97
C MET A 198 -27.30 -15.22 -13.49
N GLU A 199 -27.91 -14.30 -14.23
CA GLU A 199 -27.95 -14.36 -15.70
C GLU A 199 -26.56 -14.16 -16.32
N GLY A 200 -25.79 -13.19 -15.83
CA GLY A 200 -24.42 -12.90 -16.32
C GLY A 200 -23.45 -14.07 -16.13
N ILE A 201 -23.48 -14.74 -14.97
CA ILE A 201 -22.60 -15.88 -14.66
C ILE A 201 -22.80 -17.05 -15.65
N LYS A 202 -24.00 -17.21 -16.22
CA LYS A 202 -24.26 -18.26 -17.21
C LYS A 202 -23.65 -17.99 -18.58
N GLY A 203 -23.43 -16.72 -18.92
CA GLY A 203 -23.12 -16.26 -20.28
C GLY A 203 -21.65 -15.95 -20.55
N ASP A 204 -20.90 -15.51 -19.54
CA ASP A 204 -19.61 -14.85 -19.77
C ASP A 204 -18.38 -15.74 -19.60
N VAL A 205 -17.30 -15.31 -20.26
CA VAL A 205 -15.98 -15.95 -20.18
C VAL A 205 -15.16 -15.27 -19.10
N ASP A 206 -14.79 -16.02 -18.06
CA ASP A 206 -14.04 -15.51 -16.89
C ASP A 206 -12.83 -14.61 -17.26
N LEU A 207 -12.12 -14.90 -18.36
CA LEU A 207 -10.95 -14.13 -18.79
C LEU A 207 -11.28 -12.70 -19.24
N GLU A 208 -12.41 -12.47 -19.88
CA GLU A 208 -12.82 -11.13 -20.34
C GLU A 208 -13.22 -10.26 -19.15
N LEU A 209 -13.97 -10.83 -18.20
CA LEU A 209 -14.36 -10.17 -16.95
C LEU A 209 -13.14 -9.82 -16.08
N GLU A 210 -12.14 -10.71 -16.02
CA GLU A 210 -10.92 -10.46 -15.24
C GLU A 210 -10.11 -9.29 -15.81
N ASP A 211 -10.00 -9.17 -17.14
CA ASP A 211 -9.35 -8.03 -17.80
C ASP A 211 -10.11 -6.72 -17.54
N GLU A 212 -11.44 -6.73 -17.62
CA GLU A 212 -12.26 -5.55 -17.34
C GLU A 212 -12.13 -5.08 -15.89
N CYS A 213 -12.19 -6.01 -14.92
CA CYS A 213 -11.94 -5.71 -13.52
C CYS A 213 -10.54 -5.14 -13.28
N GLN A 214 -9.52 -5.69 -13.96
CA GLN A 214 -8.16 -5.15 -13.88
C GLN A 214 -8.06 -3.74 -14.44
N ARG A 215 -8.78 -3.42 -15.51
CA ARG A 215 -8.81 -2.07 -16.09
C ARG A 215 -9.46 -1.07 -15.15
N PHE A 216 -10.60 -1.40 -14.54
CA PHE A 216 -11.24 -0.53 -13.54
C PHE A 216 -10.37 -0.32 -12.31
N ARG A 217 -9.81 -1.40 -11.77
CA ARG A 217 -8.83 -1.37 -10.68
C ARG A 217 -7.65 -0.47 -11.02
N THR A 218 -7.04 -0.64 -12.19
CA THR A 218 -5.89 0.17 -12.60
C THR A 218 -6.26 1.66 -12.68
N GLY A 219 -7.42 1.99 -13.25
CA GLY A 219 -7.89 3.39 -13.31
C GLY A 219 -8.06 4.02 -11.93
N ARG A 220 -8.73 3.33 -10.99
CA ARG A 220 -8.89 3.81 -9.61
C ARG A 220 -7.55 4.00 -8.88
N LEU A 221 -6.63 3.04 -9.06
CA LEU A 221 -5.30 3.10 -8.46
C LEU A 221 -4.49 4.27 -9.03
N GLU A 222 -4.56 4.53 -10.35
CA GLU A 222 -3.94 5.68 -10.99
C GLU A 222 -4.47 7.02 -10.44
N ASP A 223 -5.79 7.14 -10.26
CA ASP A 223 -6.43 8.34 -9.68
C ASP A 223 -5.93 8.62 -8.24
N LEU A 224 -5.59 7.55 -7.51
CA LEU A 224 -5.00 7.60 -6.17
C LEU A 224 -3.47 7.73 -6.16
N GLY A 225 -2.84 7.88 -7.33
CA GLY A 225 -1.40 8.10 -7.47
C GLY A 225 -0.55 6.83 -7.45
N PHE A 226 -1.13 5.68 -7.85
CA PHE A 226 -0.40 4.43 -8.09
C PHE A 226 -0.23 4.21 -9.60
N PRO A 227 0.96 4.44 -10.16
CA PRO A 227 1.15 4.31 -11.60
C PRO A 227 1.18 2.86 -12.08
N PRO A 228 1.01 2.63 -13.40
CA PRO A 228 1.31 1.36 -14.06
C PRO A 228 2.71 0.84 -13.76
N LEU A 229 2.86 -0.48 -13.85
CA LEU A 229 4.11 -1.16 -13.49
C LEU A 229 5.32 -0.70 -14.31
N ASP A 230 5.17 -0.42 -15.60
CA ASP A 230 6.26 0.04 -16.46
C ASP A 230 6.75 1.43 -16.07
N GLU A 231 5.82 2.35 -15.76
CA GLU A 231 6.15 3.65 -15.22
C GLU A 231 6.81 3.53 -13.84
N ALA A 232 6.24 2.70 -12.95
CA ALA A 232 6.78 2.43 -11.62
C ALA A 232 8.23 1.90 -11.69
N LEU A 233 8.52 0.94 -12.57
CA LEU A 233 9.87 0.39 -12.75
C LEU A 233 10.87 1.44 -13.25
N SER A 234 10.42 2.44 -14.01
CA SER A 234 11.29 3.48 -14.57
C SER A 234 11.96 4.37 -13.51
N ILE A 235 11.46 4.41 -12.26
CA ILE A 235 12.13 5.14 -11.17
C ILE A 235 13.50 4.51 -10.84
N TYR A 236 13.70 3.23 -11.15
CA TYR A 236 14.98 2.53 -10.96
C TYR A 236 15.88 2.57 -12.20
N ALA A 237 15.59 3.45 -13.17
CA ALA A 237 16.50 3.65 -14.30
C ALA A 237 17.84 4.25 -13.82
N ARG A 238 18.95 3.67 -14.30
CA ARG A 238 20.29 4.15 -13.95
C ARG A 238 20.58 5.48 -14.64
N VAL A 239 21.07 6.44 -13.88
CA VAL A 239 21.68 7.69 -14.38
C VAL A 239 23.18 7.69 -14.06
N ASN A 240 23.97 8.52 -14.73
CA ASN A 240 25.39 8.66 -14.43
C ASN A 240 25.60 9.76 -13.37
N PRO A 241 26.04 9.43 -12.14
CA PRO A 241 26.21 10.42 -11.08
C PRO A 241 27.27 11.50 -11.38
N ALA A 242 28.24 11.20 -12.26
CA ALA A 242 29.32 12.14 -12.60
C ALA A 242 28.90 13.22 -13.60
N THR A 243 27.87 12.95 -14.42
CA THR A 243 27.37 13.86 -15.46
C THR A 243 25.94 14.31 -15.18
N PHE A 244 25.45 14.11 -13.95
CA PHE A 244 24.10 14.50 -13.58
C PHE A 244 24.02 16.03 -13.46
N GLU A 245 23.12 16.62 -14.22
CA GLU A 245 22.83 18.06 -14.17
C GLU A 245 21.37 18.27 -13.74
N LEU A 246 21.17 19.31 -12.95
CA LEU A 246 19.84 19.81 -12.57
C LEU A 246 19.24 20.53 -13.77
N HIS A 247 17.97 20.28 -14.05
CA HIS A 247 17.28 20.93 -15.16
C HIS A 247 16.56 22.22 -14.74
N ASP A 248 16.20 22.34 -13.46
CA ASP A 248 15.43 23.47 -12.90
C ASP A 248 14.15 23.81 -13.68
N ASP A 249 13.59 22.83 -14.40
CA ASP A 249 12.44 22.96 -15.28
C ASP A 249 11.16 22.35 -14.69
N LYS A 250 11.18 22.00 -13.39
CA LYS A 250 10.07 21.36 -12.71
C LYS A 250 8.85 22.27 -12.66
N SER A 251 7.78 21.83 -13.32
CA SER A 251 6.43 22.31 -13.09
C SER A 251 5.74 21.34 -12.14
N LEU A 252 5.47 21.80 -10.91
CA LEU A 252 4.68 21.05 -9.94
C LEU A 252 3.24 20.91 -10.47
N ARG A 253 2.79 19.66 -10.60
CA ARG A 253 1.42 19.29 -10.97
C ARG A 253 0.89 18.29 -9.95
N PRO A 254 -0.42 18.28 -9.67
CA PRO A 254 -1.02 17.22 -8.87
C PRO A 254 -0.72 15.86 -9.49
N ALA A 255 -0.29 14.91 -8.67
CA ALA A 255 0.02 13.53 -9.09
C ALA A 255 -1.15 12.55 -8.86
N GLY A 256 -2.38 13.08 -8.75
CA GLY A 256 -3.61 12.36 -8.40
C GLY A 256 -4.41 13.06 -7.28
N GLU A 257 -5.62 12.58 -7.02
CA GLU A 257 -6.46 13.06 -5.90
C GLU A 257 -6.03 12.46 -4.55
N GLY A 258 -5.31 11.32 -4.56
CA GLY A 258 -4.79 10.63 -3.36
C GLY A 258 -3.68 11.36 -2.59
N GLY A 259 -3.50 12.65 -2.85
CA GLY A 259 -2.34 13.46 -2.48
C GLY A 259 -2.22 13.90 -1.03
N SER A 260 -2.52 13.05 -0.04
CA SER A 260 -2.16 13.33 1.34
C SER A 260 -1.77 12.06 2.10
N MET A 261 -0.53 11.62 1.92
CA MET A 261 0.16 10.82 2.91
C MET A 261 1.46 11.47 3.39
N MET A 262 1.58 11.62 4.70
CA MET A 262 2.72 11.20 5.52
C MET A 262 2.52 11.79 6.91
N PRO A 263 2.50 10.90 7.92
CA PRO A 263 3.30 11.18 9.10
C PRO A 263 4.20 9.98 9.41
N LEU A 264 4.72 9.32 8.38
CA LEU A 264 5.60 8.18 8.55
C LEU A 264 7.07 8.53 8.33
N VAL A 265 7.49 9.76 8.67
CA VAL A 265 8.72 10.00 9.44
C VAL A 265 8.60 11.34 10.21
N ALA A 266 7.66 11.45 11.14
CA ALA A 266 7.54 12.65 12.00
C ALA A 266 8.76 12.90 12.91
N HIS A 267 9.76 12.01 12.87
CA HIS A 267 10.91 11.99 13.78
C HIS A 267 12.26 11.78 13.07
N ASP A 268 12.34 11.92 11.74
CA ASP A 268 13.63 11.90 11.03
C ASP A 268 14.16 13.32 10.85
N ASP A 269 15.35 13.55 11.37
CA ASP A 269 16.10 14.82 11.29
C ASP A 269 17.04 14.86 10.07
N SER A 270 16.82 13.96 9.10
CA SER A 270 17.61 13.91 7.87
C SER A 270 17.49 15.21 7.07
N LEU A 271 18.48 15.44 6.20
CA LEU A 271 18.52 16.63 5.34
C LEU A 271 17.26 16.72 4.47
N LEU A 272 16.72 15.57 4.02
CA LEU A 272 15.47 15.51 3.27
C LEU A 272 14.30 16.14 4.03
N PHE A 273 14.03 15.73 5.27
CA PHE A 273 12.87 16.24 6.02
C PHE A 273 13.03 17.71 6.41
N ARG A 274 14.24 18.13 6.77
CA ARG A 274 14.53 19.55 7.00
C ARG A 274 14.33 20.39 5.74
N ALA A 275 14.76 19.89 4.58
CA ALA A 275 14.56 20.57 3.30
C ALA A 275 13.08 20.58 2.86
N LEU A 276 12.32 19.51 3.11
CA LEU A 276 10.88 19.45 2.86
C LEU A 276 10.12 20.46 3.74
N ALA A 277 10.47 20.55 5.03
CA ALA A 277 9.88 21.51 5.96
C ALA A 277 10.18 22.96 5.56
N LEU A 278 11.37 23.25 5.02
CA LEU A 278 11.73 24.57 4.49
C LEU A 278 11.01 24.91 3.18
N ALA A 279 10.76 23.92 2.33
CA ALA A 279 10.04 24.11 1.07
C ALA A 279 8.53 24.33 1.27
N ASP A 280 7.96 23.77 2.34
CA ASP A 280 6.56 23.93 2.78
C ASP A 280 5.54 23.85 1.62
N SER A 281 5.68 22.82 0.78
CA SER A 281 4.90 22.67 -0.45
C SER A 281 4.09 21.38 -0.44
N GLN A 282 2.76 21.53 -0.43
CA GLN A 282 1.85 20.38 -0.51
C GLN A 282 2.05 19.58 -1.81
N LEU A 283 2.32 20.25 -2.94
CA LEU A 283 2.56 19.58 -4.21
C LEU A 283 3.84 18.72 -4.19
N LEU A 284 4.86 19.13 -3.42
CA LEU A 284 6.08 18.33 -3.24
C LEU A 284 5.81 17.08 -2.41
N ILE A 285 4.96 17.18 -1.38
CA ILE A 285 4.51 16.01 -0.61
C ILE A 285 3.70 15.06 -1.49
N GLN A 286 2.85 15.57 -2.38
CA GLN A 286 2.12 14.75 -3.36
C GLN A 286 3.06 14.01 -4.31
N GLU A 287 4.07 14.68 -4.83
CA GLU A 287 5.07 14.05 -5.70
C GLU A 287 5.90 12.99 -4.94
N LEU A 288 6.21 13.24 -3.66
CA LEU A 288 6.90 12.27 -2.83
C LEU A 288 6.02 11.03 -2.60
N ASN A 289 4.73 11.21 -2.33
CA ASN A 289 3.78 10.10 -2.22
C ASN A 289 3.68 9.30 -3.51
N TYR A 290 3.60 9.98 -4.66
CA TYR A 290 3.60 9.33 -5.96
C TYR A 290 4.88 8.51 -6.18
N LEU A 291 6.04 9.02 -5.76
CA LEU A 291 7.31 8.29 -5.85
C LEU A 291 7.35 7.07 -4.91
N VAL A 292 6.79 7.18 -3.70
CA VAL A 292 6.64 6.05 -2.77
C VAL A 292 5.71 5.00 -3.36
N ASN A 293 4.55 5.41 -3.89
CA ASN A 293 3.60 4.52 -4.54
C ASN A 293 4.20 3.83 -5.76
N SER A 294 4.97 4.57 -6.57
CA SER A 294 5.78 4.01 -7.67
C SER A 294 6.74 2.92 -7.16
N ALA A 295 7.42 3.15 -6.03
CA ALA A 295 8.32 2.16 -5.45
C ALA A 295 7.59 0.93 -4.90
N LEU A 296 6.41 1.11 -4.29
CA LEU A 296 5.55 0.02 -3.82
C LEU A 296 5.08 -0.87 -4.98
N VAL A 297 4.58 -0.26 -6.05
CA VAL A 297 4.16 -0.96 -7.28
C VAL A 297 5.34 -1.71 -7.90
N ALA A 298 6.52 -1.07 -8.00
CA ALA A 298 7.71 -1.65 -8.62
C ALA A 298 8.32 -2.84 -7.84
N GLU A 299 8.07 -2.96 -6.54
CA GLU A 299 8.53 -4.14 -5.77
C GLU A 299 7.64 -5.35 -5.99
N GLY A 300 6.32 -5.15 -6.15
CA GLY A 300 5.34 -6.22 -6.27
C GLY A 300 5.13 -6.96 -4.95
N GLY A 301 3.87 -7.18 -4.55
CA GLY A 301 3.55 -7.86 -3.28
C GLY A 301 3.92 -7.08 -2.02
N ALA A 302 4.38 -5.82 -2.15
CA ALA A 302 4.77 -4.95 -1.04
C ALA A 302 3.62 -4.69 -0.05
N PHE A 303 2.37 -4.74 -0.52
CA PHE A 303 1.18 -4.46 0.27
C PHE A 303 0.79 -5.58 1.26
N LYS A 304 1.47 -6.74 1.21
CA LYS A 304 1.15 -7.88 2.08
C LYS A 304 1.62 -7.68 3.53
N GLU A 305 2.80 -7.08 3.72
CA GLU A 305 3.47 -6.96 5.02
C GLU A 305 3.76 -5.48 5.35
N PRO A 306 3.32 -4.98 6.52
CA PRO A 306 3.59 -3.61 6.96
C PRO A 306 5.09 -3.26 6.95
N GLU A 307 5.94 -4.15 7.43
CA GLU A 307 7.38 -3.94 7.54
C GLU A 307 8.03 -3.74 6.16
N THR A 308 7.52 -4.43 5.14
CA THR A 308 7.99 -4.27 3.77
C THR A 308 7.63 -2.89 3.22
N MET A 309 6.42 -2.38 3.50
CA MET A 309 6.01 -1.03 3.11
C MET A 309 6.87 0.04 3.78
N VAL A 310 7.13 -0.10 5.09
CA VAL A 310 8.02 0.80 5.84
C VAL A 310 9.43 0.78 5.27
N GLY A 311 9.98 -0.39 4.98
CA GLY A 311 11.31 -0.51 4.35
C GLY A 311 11.37 0.16 2.97
N ILE A 312 10.30 0.09 2.16
CA ILE A 312 10.26 0.76 0.86
C ILE A 312 10.26 2.28 1.03
N LEU A 313 9.48 2.80 1.99
CA LEU A 313 9.47 4.22 2.32
C LEU A 313 10.85 4.70 2.79
N GLU A 314 11.47 3.99 3.75
CA GLU A 314 12.81 4.31 4.24
C GLU A 314 13.83 4.35 3.11
N ARG A 315 13.74 3.43 2.16
CA ARG A 315 14.62 3.39 0.99
C ARG A 315 14.40 4.57 0.05
N VAL A 316 13.15 4.95 -0.22
CA VAL A 316 12.83 6.12 -1.05
C VAL A 316 13.39 7.39 -0.41
N CYS A 317 13.12 7.60 0.87
CA CYS A 317 13.65 8.73 1.64
C CYS A 317 15.19 8.70 1.68
N GLY A 318 15.78 7.54 1.92
CA GLY A 318 17.23 7.38 1.97
C GLY A 318 17.95 7.68 0.66
N TYR A 319 17.42 7.20 -0.48
CA TYR A 319 18.01 7.53 -1.78
C TYR A 319 17.85 9.02 -2.14
N LEU A 320 16.72 9.62 -1.83
CA LEU A 320 16.54 11.07 -1.97
C LEU A 320 17.53 11.84 -1.10
N ASN A 321 17.69 11.44 0.16
CA ASN A 321 18.62 12.07 1.10
C ASN A 321 20.07 11.98 0.60
N ILE A 322 20.50 10.81 0.11
CA ILE A 322 21.83 10.60 -0.50
C ILE A 322 22.05 11.52 -1.71
N ALA A 323 21.03 11.66 -2.58
CA ALA A 323 21.11 12.55 -3.74
C ALA A 323 21.24 14.02 -3.31
N LEU A 324 20.46 14.45 -2.32
CA LEU A 324 20.53 15.81 -1.79
C LEU A 324 21.88 16.09 -1.14
N GLU A 325 22.40 15.18 -0.30
CA GLU A 325 23.73 15.34 0.31
C GLU A 325 24.83 15.46 -0.75
N LYS A 326 24.72 14.72 -1.85
CA LYS A 326 25.66 14.81 -2.99
C LYS A 326 25.63 16.18 -3.66
N LEU A 327 24.43 16.73 -3.87
CA LEU A 327 24.20 17.94 -4.67
C LEU A 327 24.33 19.23 -3.85
N SER A 328 23.91 19.23 -2.59
CA SER A 328 23.94 20.41 -1.72
C SER A 328 25.20 20.49 -0.85
N GLY A 329 25.89 19.36 -0.65
CA GLY A 329 27.00 19.25 0.29
C GLY A 329 26.56 19.31 1.76
N GLY A 330 25.28 19.04 2.05
CA GLY A 330 24.70 19.12 3.39
C GLY A 330 24.05 20.46 3.74
N ASP A 331 23.97 21.40 2.78
CA ASP A 331 23.32 22.70 2.96
C ASP A 331 21.80 22.58 2.78
N GLU A 332 21.06 22.91 3.84
CA GLU A 332 19.58 22.80 3.90
C GLU A 332 18.88 23.72 2.90
N GLN A 333 19.36 24.96 2.73
CA GLN A 333 18.71 25.93 1.85
C GLN A 333 18.88 25.55 0.39
N LYS A 334 20.07 25.04 0.04
CA LYS A 334 20.32 24.50 -1.31
C LYS A 334 19.50 23.24 -1.56
N ALA A 335 19.40 22.34 -0.58
CA ALA A 335 18.59 21.14 -0.70
C ALA A 335 17.10 21.48 -0.94
N ALA A 336 16.54 22.44 -0.21
CA ALA A 336 15.16 22.91 -0.41
C ALA A 336 14.94 23.50 -1.81
N THR A 337 15.92 24.26 -2.30
CA THR A 337 15.89 24.81 -3.68
C THR A 337 15.91 23.70 -4.72
N GLN A 338 16.76 22.68 -4.54
CA GLN A 338 16.88 21.53 -5.45
C GLN A 338 15.62 20.66 -5.48
N LEU A 339 14.98 20.43 -4.32
CA LEU A 339 13.69 19.75 -4.25
C LEU A 339 12.59 20.48 -5.02
N SER A 340 12.64 21.81 -5.03
CA SER A 340 11.66 22.65 -5.73
C SER A 340 11.94 22.75 -7.24
N GLY A 341 13.22 22.66 -7.64
CA GLY A 341 13.65 22.80 -9.05
C GLY A 341 13.69 21.49 -9.85
N GLU A 342 13.85 20.34 -9.20
CA GLU A 342 14.07 19.06 -9.88
C GLU A 342 12.99 18.01 -9.55
N LYS A 343 12.66 17.15 -10.51
CA LYS A 343 11.69 16.06 -10.32
C LYS A 343 12.24 15.04 -9.31
N LEU A 344 11.45 14.67 -8.30
CA LEU A 344 11.88 13.73 -7.25
C LEU A 344 12.29 12.38 -7.83
N LYS A 345 11.63 11.95 -8.92
CA LYS A 345 12.03 10.77 -9.69
C LYS A 345 13.51 10.80 -10.13
N ARG A 346 14.01 11.95 -10.62
CA ARG A 346 15.40 12.08 -11.08
C ARG A 346 16.39 12.13 -9.91
N LEU A 347 16.02 12.81 -8.83
CA LEU A 347 16.82 12.80 -7.59
C LEU A 347 16.91 11.37 -7.02
N PHE A 348 15.81 10.65 -6.99
CA PHE A 348 15.79 9.25 -6.58
C PHE A 348 16.67 8.38 -7.48
N GLN A 349 16.57 8.53 -8.81
CA GLN A 349 17.44 7.82 -9.76
C GLN A 349 18.92 8.10 -9.51
N LEU A 350 19.29 9.35 -9.19
CA LEU A 350 20.66 9.72 -8.83
C LEU A 350 21.12 8.99 -7.56
N GLY A 351 20.34 9.08 -6.48
CA GLY A 351 20.64 8.40 -5.22
C GLY A 351 20.75 6.88 -5.38
N TYR A 352 19.80 6.29 -6.09
CA TYR A 352 19.82 4.87 -6.45
C TYR A 352 21.07 4.51 -7.26
N SER A 353 21.47 5.33 -8.24
CA SER A 353 22.64 5.06 -9.09
C SER A 353 23.95 5.13 -8.32
N ILE A 354 24.07 6.02 -7.34
CA ILE A 354 25.23 6.08 -6.43
C ILE A 354 25.35 4.77 -5.63
N VAL A 355 24.24 4.27 -5.08
CA VAL A 355 24.23 2.99 -4.35
C VAL A 355 24.47 1.81 -5.31
N LEU A 356 24.00 1.90 -6.55
CA LEU A 356 24.18 0.86 -7.57
C LEU A 356 25.65 0.67 -7.96
N GLU A 357 26.48 1.73 -7.92
CA GLU A 357 27.92 1.62 -8.13
C GLU A 357 28.57 0.69 -7.09
N LEU A 358 28.10 0.72 -5.83
CA LEU A 358 28.55 -0.22 -4.79
C LEU A 358 28.17 -1.67 -5.13
N LYS A 359 26.99 -1.90 -5.72
CA LYS A 359 26.56 -3.24 -6.16
C LYS A 359 27.45 -3.77 -7.28
N PHE A 360 27.73 -2.96 -8.30
CA PHE A 360 28.66 -3.37 -9.37
C PHE A 360 30.04 -3.65 -8.80
N ALA A 361 30.51 -2.80 -7.88
CA ALA A 361 31.78 -3.03 -7.23
C ALA A 361 31.79 -4.33 -6.40
N ALA A 362 30.71 -4.60 -5.66
CA ALA A 362 30.58 -5.83 -4.87
C ALA A 362 30.52 -7.08 -5.74
N GLN A 363 29.90 -7.03 -6.94
CA GLN A 363 29.77 -8.16 -7.85
C GLN A 363 31.13 -8.70 -8.34
N GLU A 364 32.11 -7.82 -8.52
CA GLU A 364 33.48 -8.19 -8.92
C GLU A 364 34.35 -8.63 -7.73
N THR A 365 33.83 -8.56 -6.50
CA THR A 365 34.56 -8.91 -5.28
C THR A 365 34.06 -10.23 -4.70
N GLU A 366 35.00 -11.11 -4.36
CA GLU A 366 34.78 -12.35 -3.61
C GLU A 366 35.55 -12.31 -2.29
N THR A 367 35.02 -12.98 -1.27
CA THR A 367 35.65 -13.05 0.05
C THR A 367 35.34 -14.39 0.72
N VAL A 368 36.29 -14.86 1.53
CA VAL A 368 36.13 -16.03 2.41
C VAL A 368 35.73 -15.61 3.83
N ASP A 369 35.88 -14.32 4.17
CA ASP A 369 35.52 -13.78 5.47
C ASP A 369 34.00 -13.68 5.65
N TYR A 370 33.49 -14.22 6.75
CA TYR A 370 32.05 -14.31 7.01
C TYR A 370 31.37 -12.94 7.17
N ALA A 371 32.00 -12.01 7.89
CA ALA A 371 31.44 -10.68 8.12
C ALA A 371 31.40 -9.87 6.82
N THR A 372 32.47 -9.94 6.04
CA THR A 372 32.57 -9.34 4.71
C THR A 372 31.59 -9.97 3.72
N GLY A 373 31.38 -11.30 3.82
CA GLY A 373 30.40 -12.02 3.02
C GLY A 373 28.97 -11.48 3.19
N LYS A 374 28.59 -11.09 4.42
CA LYS A 374 27.29 -10.45 4.69
C LYS A 374 27.16 -9.07 4.06
N LEU A 375 28.21 -8.25 4.12
CA LEU A 375 28.23 -6.96 3.41
C LEU A 375 28.01 -7.17 1.90
N LEU A 376 28.76 -8.08 1.29
CA LEU A 376 28.63 -8.36 -0.15
C LEU A 376 27.25 -8.91 -0.50
N ALA A 377 26.66 -9.77 0.35
CA ALA A 377 25.32 -10.31 0.14
C ALA A 377 24.26 -9.19 0.11
N GLY A 378 24.31 -8.24 1.06
CA GLY A 378 23.42 -7.08 1.09
C GLY A 378 23.54 -6.21 -0.16
N LEU A 379 24.77 -5.92 -0.59
CA LEU A 379 25.03 -5.12 -1.80
C LEU A 379 24.60 -5.82 -3.10
N LYS A 380 24.74 -7.16 -3.18
CA LYS A 380 24.41 -7.96 -4.36
C LYS A 380 22.90 -8.20 -4.54
N ALA A 381 22.07 -7.93 -3.52
CA ALA A 381 20.62 -8.09 -3.58
C ALA A 381 19.96 -7.34 -4.75
N LYS A 382 18.72 -7.72 -5.13
CA LYS A 382 17.93 -7.06 -6.20
C LYS A 382 17.96 -5.54 -6.02
N ARG A 383 17.67 -5.10 -4.80
CA ARG A 383 17.84 -3.74 -4.30
C ARG A 383 18.95 -3.75 -3.24
N PRO A 384 20.05 -3.02 -3.41
CA PRO A 384 21.17 -3.07 -2.47
C PRO A 384 20.73 -2.63 -1.07
N ARG A 385 21.11 -3.41 -0.06
CA ARG A 385 20.84 -3.14 1.35
C ARG A 385 22.13 -2.89 2.13
N PHE A 386 22.05 -2.02 3.12
CA PHE A 386 23.16 -1.71 4.01
C PHE A 386 23.27 -2.76 5.12
N TYR A 387 24.48 -3.27 5.33
CA TYR A 387 24.75 -4.24 6.39
C TYR A 387 24.94 -3.51 7.73
N ARG A 388 24.06 -3.77 8.70
CA ARG A 388 24.05 -3.09 10.01
C ARG A 388 25.27 -3.38 10.86
N GLY A 389 26.05 -4.42 10.58
CA GLY A 389 27.32 -4.64 11.27
C GLY A 389 28.36 -3.54 11.07
N LEU A 390 28.10 -2.56 10.18
CA LEU A 390 28.89 -1.35 10.01
C LEU A 390 28.39 -0.16 10.84
N ASP A 391 27.24 -0.29 11.48
CA ASP A 391 26.72 0.71 12.41
C ASP A 391 27.45 0.63 13.77
N PRO A 392 27.48 1.73 14.54
CA PRO A 392 28.16 1.77 15.83
C PRO A 392 27.61 0.78 16.86
N ASP A 393 26.36 0.35 16.69
CA ASP A 393 25.70 -0.64 17.55
C ASP A 393 26.15 -2.08 17.27
N GLY A 394 26.79 -2.33 16.12
CA GLY A 394 27.32 -3.64 15.72
C GLY A 394 26.24 -4.71 15.52
N VAL A 395 24.97 -4.31 15.35
CA VAL A 395 23.84 -5.24 15.24
C VAL A 395 23.90 -5.97 13.90
N ASP A 396 23.75 -7.29 13.93
CA ASP A 396 23.68 -8.10 12.72
C ASP A 396 22.32 -7.93 12.01
N GLY A 397 22.33 -7.90 10.69
CA GLY A 397 21.14 -7.73 9.86
C GLY A 397 21.30 -6.67 8.77
N TYR A 398 20.19 -6.31 8.15
CA TYR A 398 20.15 -5.36 7.04
C TYR A 398 19.17 -4.24 7.34
N ARG A 399 19.50 -3.05 6.83
CA ARG A 399 18.60 -1.91 6.73
C ARG A 399 18.76 -1.26 5.37
N GLU A 400 17.90 -0.31 5.07
CA GLU A 400 18.05 0.51 3.87
C GLU A 400 19.16 1.56 4.05
N PHE A 401 19.75 2.01 2.94
CA PHE A 401 20.73 3.11 2.94
C PHE A 401 20.02 4.42 3.26
N LYS A 402 20.54 5.20 4.21
CA LYS A 402 19.89 6.43 4.71
C LYS A 402 20.64 7.70 4.32
N GLU A 403 21.98 7.65 4.27
CA GLU A 403 22.83 8.84 4.14
C GLU A 403 24.11 8.56 3.35
N MET A 404 24.80 9.60 2.88
CA MET A 404 26.06 9.46 2.15
C MET A 404 27.18 8.85 3.01
N ALA A 405 27.09 8.98 4.33
CA ALA A 405 28.01 8.30 5.24
C ALA A 405 27.92 6.77 5.14
N ASP A 406 26.73 6.20 4.91
CA ASP A 406 26.54 4.77 4.66
C ASP A 406 27.27 4.34 3.38
N VAL A 407 27.11 5.12 2.32
CA VAL A 407 27.75 4.88 1.02
C VAL A 407 29.26 4.89 1.15
N LYS A 408 29.82 5.89 1.85
CA LYS A 408 31.27 6.00 2.11
C LYS A 408 31.78 4.82 2.93
N ARG A 409 31.10 4.45 4.02
CA ARG A 409 31.46 3.30 4.86
C ARG A 409 31.53 2.00 4.05
N ALA A 410 30.53 1.75 3.20
CA ALA A 410 30.51 0.57 2.34
C ALA A 410 31.61 0.62 1.26
N ALA A 411 31.83 1.78 0.62
CA ALA A 411 32.86 1.97 -0.40
C ALA A 411 34.29 1.78 0.14
N ASP A 412 34.57 2.31 1.33
CA ASP A 412 35.87 2.18 1.98
C ASP A 412 36.21 0.71 2.26
N LEU A 413 35.21 -0.05 2.71
CA LEU A 413 35.35 -1.48 2.96
C LEU A 413 35.53 -2.27 1.67
N LEU A 414 34.75 -1.99 0.63
CA LEU A 414 34.94 -2.60 -0.70
C LEU A 414 36.34 -2.33 -1.27
N SER A 415 36.85 -1.11 -1.09
CA SER A 415 38.18 -0.73 -1.56
C SER A 415 39.28 -1.51 -0.85
N ARG A 416 39.14 -1.76 0.47
CA ARG A 416 40.06 -2.59 1.26
C ARG A 416 40.05 -4.06 0.88
N LEU A 417 39.00 -4.56 0.24
CA LEU A 417 38.89 -5.94 -0.20
C LEU A 417 39.44 -6.17 -1.61
N ARG A 418 39.55 -5.08 -2.39
CA ARG A 418 40.04 -5.09 -3.76
C ARG A 418 41.55 -4.80 -3.85
N GLY A 419 42.11 -4.10 -2.87
CA GLY A 419 43.55 -3.91 -2.70
C GLY A 419 44.14 -5.00 -1.83
#